data_AF-A0A2K3JTB4-F1
#
_entry.id   AF-A0A2K3JTB4-F1
#
_cell.length_a   1.000
_cell.length_b   1.000
_cell.length_c   1.000
_cell.angle_alpha   90.00
_cell.angle_beta   90.00
_cell.angle_gamma   90.00
#
_symmetry.space_group_name_H-M   'P 1'
#
loop_
_entity.id
_entity.type
_entity.pdbx_description
1 polymer ?
#
loop_
_entity_poly.entity_id
_entity_poly.type
_entity_poly.pdbx_seq_one_letter_code
_entity_poly.pdbx_strand_id
1 'polypeptide(L)'
;MQKNLDWVHFVAYDYYLPTRDSVTGFHAALYGLSGWDNTDSGIKEWRKRGFSSNKLVIGLPYHGYAWTLAKRGEGGVGKPASDPAVTMDGAMGYKLIKSYIRSFGDGVVACYNDTFVVNHFTVASTEWINFDDVEAIKEKVSYAKKNGLLGYNVFQVGNDDNWVLSKAGKVFSALFGIP
;
A
#
# COMPACT_ATOMS: atom_id res chain seq x y z
N MET A 1 -0.70 -22.49 -14.57
CA MET A 1 -0.96 -21.04 -14.48
C MET A 1 -0.15 -20.26 -15.53
N GLN A 2 1.18 -20.20 -15.45
CA GLN A 2 2.00 -19.36 -16.35
C GLN A 2 1.83 -19.63 -17.86
N LYS A 3 1.64 -20.89 -18.28
CA LYS A 3 1.52 -21.25 -19.70
C LYS A 3 0.22 -20.74 -20.35
N ASN A 4 -0.80 -20.41 -19.56
CA ASN A 4 -2.16 -20.17 -20.05
C ASN A 4 -2.67 -18.73 -19.79
N LEU A 5 -1.91 -17.92 -19.06
CA LEU A 5 -2.27 -16.53 -18.75
C LEU A 5 -1.23 -15.60 -19.36
N ASP A 6 -1.63 -14.51 -20.02
CA ASP A 6 -0.70 -13.50 -20.53
C ASP A 6 0.06 -12.81 -19.40
N TRP A 7 -0.64 -12.48 -18.32
CA TRP A 7 -0.06 -11.98 -17.08
C TRP A 7 -0.95 -12.30 -15.87
N VAL A 8 -0.45 -12.02 -14.67
CA VAL A 8 -1.18 -12.14 -13.42
C VAL A 8 -1.07 -10.83 -12.64
N HIS A 9 -2.20 -10.36 -12.11
CA HIS A 9 -2.23 -9.31 -11.11
C HIS A 9 -1.82 -9.89 -9.76
N PHE A 10 -0.63 -9.52 -9.30
CA PHE A 10 -0.16 -9.83 -7.96
C PHE A 10 -0.82 -8.85 -6.99
N VAL A 11 -1.74 -9.34 -6.16
CA VAL A 11 -2.45 -8.54 -5.15
C VAL A 11 -1.44 -8.15 -4.06
N ALA A 12 -0.91 -6.92 -4.15
CA ALA A 12 0.18 -6.41 -3.31
C ALA A 12 -0.34 -5.52 -2.16
N TYR A 13 -1.51 -5.86 -1.63
CA TYR A 13 -2.23 -5.12 -0.60
C TYR A 13 -3.13 -6.08 0.20
N ASP A 14 -3.76 -5.57 1.25
CA ASP A 14 -4.59 -6.31 2.22
C ASP A 14 -3.82 -7.36 3.04
N TYR A 15 -2.52 -7.15 3.24
CA TYR A 15 -1.67 -7.99 4.09
C TYR A 15 -2.10 -7.97 5.56
N TYR A 16 -2.62 -6.85 6.05
CA TYR A 16 -3.13 -6.70 7.40
C TYR A 16 -4.37 -5.82 7.39
N LEU A 17 -5.41 -6.26 8.10
CA LEU A 17 -6.74 -5.67 8.09
C LEU A 17 -7.30 -5.55 9.51
N PRO A 18 -7.94 -4.43 9.86
CA PRO A 18 -8.49 -4.22 11.21
C PRO A 18 -9.64 -5.17 11.56
N THR A 19 -10.24 -5.81 10.57
CA THR A 19 -11.28 -6.84 10.75
C THR A 19 -10.71 -8.25 10.96
N ARG A 20 -9.40 -8.44 10.78
CA ARG A 20 -8.75 -9.77 10.83
C ARG A 20 -7.67 -9.85 11.90
N ASP A 21 -6.91 -8.78 12.08
CA ASP A 21 -5.71 -8.80 12.91
C ASP A 21 -5.92 -7.97 14.19
N SER A 22 -5.35 -8.43 15.31
CA SER A 22 -5.40 -7.73 16.61
C SER A 22 -4.22 -6.79 16.84
N VAL A 23 -3.34 -6.67 15.85
CA VAL A 23 -2.18 -5.78 15.86
C VAL A 23 -2.13 -4.99 14.57
N THR A 24 -1.77 -3.71 14.66
CA THR A 24 -1.64 -2.83 13.51
C THR A 24 -0.61 -3.35 12.51
N GLY A 25 -0.95 -3.31 11.23
CA GLY A 25 -0.06 -3.71 10.16
C GLY A 25 -0.22 -2.83 8.92
N PHE A 26 0.88 -2.68 8.17
CA PHE A 26 0.86 -1.98 6.90
C PHE A 26 0.22 -2.87 5.83
N HIS A 27 -0.97 -2.52 5.36
CA HIS A 27 -1.73 -3.38 4.46
C HIS A 27 -1.03 -3.60 3.10
N ALA A 28 -0.13 -2.70 2.71
CA ALA A 28 0.51 -2.69 1.41
C ALA A 28 2.04 -2.60 1.49
N ALA A 29 2.66 -3.13 2.54
CA ALA A 29 4.11 -3.06 2.72
C ALA A 29 4.88 -3.59 1.48
N LEU A 30 5.82 -2.80 0.95
CA LEU A 30 6.74 -3.27 -0.09
C LEU A 30 7.77 -4.22 0.51
N TYR A 31 8.36 -3.81 1.63
CA TYR A 31 9.28 -4.59 2.45
C TYR A 31 8.71 -4.74 3.87
N GLY A 32 9.11 -5.78 4.59
CA GLY A 32 8.61 -6.05 5.93
C GLY A 32 9.67 -6.64 6.85
N LEU A 33 9.36 -6.65 8.15
CA LEU A 33 10.17 -7.34 9.16
C LEU A 33 10.05 -8.86 8.97
N SER A 34 10.99 -9.61 9.55
CA SER A 34 10.91 -11.07 9.58
C SER A 34 9.57 -11.51 10.18
N GLY A 35 8.89 -12.45 9.51
CA GLY A 35 7.57 -12.94 9.92
C GLY A 35 6.39 -12.07 9.49
N TRP A 36 6.63 -10.94 8.81
CA TRP A 36 5.57 -10.08 8.28
C TRP A 36 5.45 -10.22 6.76
N ASP A 37 4.24 -10.51 6.27
CA ASP A 37 3.88 -10.48 4.85
C ASP A 37 4.17 -9.12 4.22
N ASN A 38 4.75 -9.16 3.03
CA ASN A 38 5.09 -7.99 2.23
C ASN A 38 5.24 -8.37 0.75
N THR A 39 5.21 -7.35 -0.11
CA THR A 39 5.25 -7.51 -1.57
C THR A 39 6.53 -8.19 -2.05
N ASP A 40 7.70 -7.76 -1.56
CA ASP A 40 8.98 -8.27 -2.03
C ASP A 40 9.19 -9.75 -1.71
N SER A 41 8.86 -10.17 -0.49
CA SER A 41 8.85 -11.59 -0.11
C SER A 41 7.91 -12.41 -1.00
N GLY A 42 6.70 -11.90 -1.27
CA GLY A 42 5.73 -12.58 -2.13
C GLY A 42 6.23 -12.74 -3.57
N ILE A 43 6.79 -11.69 -4.17
CA ILE A 43 7.37 -11.74 -5.52
C ILE A 43 8.55 -12.72 -5.58
N LYS A 44 9.42 -12.72 -4.56
CA LYS A 44 10.54 -13.68 -4.45
C LYS A 44 10.04 -15.12 -4.38
N GLU A 45 8.97 -15.39 -3.65
CA GLU A 45 8.39 -16.73 -3.57
C GLU A 45 7.78 -17.19 -4.90
N TRP A 46 7.09 -16.29 -5.63
CA TRP A 46 6.58 -16.60 -6.97
C TRP A 46 7.72 -16.96 -7.94
N ARG A 47 8.82 -16.19 -7.91
CA ARG A 47 10.02 -16.47 -8.70
C ARG A 47 10.67 -17.79 -8.33
N LYS A 48 10.79 -18.08 -7.02
CA LYS A 48 11.32 -19.36 -6.51
C LYS A 48 10.51 -20.56 -7.00
N ARG A 49 9.20 -20.40 -7.17
CA ARG A 49 8.30 -21.41 -7.76
C ARG A 49 8.31 -21.45 -9.29
N GLY A 50 9.21 -20.71 -9.94
CA GLY A 50 9.41 -20.69 -11.38
C GLY A 50 8.47 -19.75 -12.14
N PHE A 51 7.77 -18.84 -11.46
CA PHE A 51 6.95 -17.84 -12.15
C PHE A 51 7.82 -16.72 -12.74
N SER A 52 7.59 -16.38 -14.00
CA SER A 52 8.36 -15.38 -14.73
C SER A 52 7.98 -13.96 -14.34
N SER A 53 8.97 -13.15 -13.95
CA SER A 53 8.78 -11.74 -13.58
C SER A 53 8.05 -10.94 -14.67
N ASN A 54 8.38 -11.15 -15.94
CA ASN A 54 7.76 -10.45 -17.07
C ASN A 54 6.28 -10.81 -17.34
N LYS A 55 5.66 -11.63 -16.48
CA LYS A 55 4.22 -11.92 -16.49
C LYS A 55 3.53 -11.49 -15.18
N LEU A 56 4.26 -10.80 -14.29
CA LEU A 56 3.75 -10.26 -13.04
C LEU A 56 3.44 -8.78 -13.17
N VAL A 57 2.24 -8.39 -12.77
CA VAL A 57 1.78 -7.01 -12.68
C VAL A 57 1.47 -6.74 -11.21
N ILE A 58 2.17 -5.81 -10.56
CA ILE A 58 1.92 -5.52 -9.14
C ILE A 58 0.68 -4.67 -8.95
N GLY A 59 -0.16 -5.03 -7.98
CA GLY A 59 -1.33 -4.23 -7.61
C GLY A 59 -0.97 -3.08 -6.68
N LEU A 60 -1.30 -1.86 -7.06
CA LEU A 60 -1.13 -0.67 -6.24
C LEU A 60 -2.48 -0.27 -5.60
N PRO A 61 -2.57 -0.17 -4.27
CA PRO A 61 -3.81 0.21 -3.62
C PRO A 61 -4.00 1.72 -3.61
N TYR A 62 -5.13 2.19 -4.12
CA TYR A 62 -5.60 3.56 -3.92
C TYR A 62 -6.55 3.62 -2.73
N HIS A 63 -6.19 2.92 -1.66
CA HIS A 63 -6.95 2.85 -0.43
C HIS A 63 -5.98 2.57 0.71
N GLY A 64 -6.51 2.61 1.93
CA GLY A 64 -5.81 2.30 3.15
C GLY A 64 -6.78 1.82 4.21
N TYR A 65 -6.25 1.58 5.41
CA TYR A 65 -7.04 1.11 6.54
C TYR A 65 -6.82 1.94 7.78
N ALA A 66 -7.90 2.25 8.46
CA ALA A 66 -7.95 2.94 9.74
C ALA A 66 -8.19 1.94 10.88
N TRP A 67 -7.35 2.04 11.90
CA TRP A 67 -7.30 1.16 13.06
C TRP A 67 -7.58 1.96 14.33
N THR A 68 -8.39 1.41 15.23
CA THR A 68 -8.51 1.88 16.61
C THR A 68 -7.39 1.28 17.44
N LEU A 69 -6.53 2.13 18.01
CA LEU A 69 -5.44 1.72 18.89
C LEU A 69 -5.99 1.27 20.25
N ALA A 70 -5.55 0.10 20.74
CA ALA A 70 -6.00 -0.39 22.05
C ALA A 70 -5.46 0.47 23.21
N LYS A 71 -4.34 1.17 22.99
CA LYS A 71 -3.78 2.14 23.93
C LYS A 71 -3.42 3.44 23.23
N ARG A 72 -3.90 4.54 23.82
CA ARG A 72 -3.69 5.88 23.28
C ARG A 72 -2.19 6.20 23.19
N GLY A 73 -1.77 6.70 22.03
CA GLY A 73 -0.40 7.12 21.74
C GLY A 73 0.52 6.00 21.25
N GLU A 74 0.06 4.74 21.23
CA GLU A 74 0.85 3.61 20.75
C GLU A 74 0.55 3.28 19.29
N GLY A 75 0.76 4.25 18.39
CA GLY A 75 0.66 4.06 16.94
C GLY A 75 1.89 3.37 16.33
N GLY A 76 1.80 3.04 15.04
CA GLY A 76 2.85 2.35 14.28
C GLY A 76 2.58 0.86 14.12
N VAL A 77 3.48 0.14 13.43
CA VAL A 77 3.35 -1.29 13.13
C VAL A 77 3.55 -2.17 14.36
N GLY A 78 2.80 -3.28 14.44
CA GLY A 78 2.91 -4.28 15.51
C GLY A 78 2.36 -3.82 16.86
N LYS A 79 1.52 -2.79 16.88
CA LYS A 79 0.91 -2.26 18.10
C LYS A 79 -0.47 -2.85 18.32
N PRO A 80 -0.89 -3.13 19.56
CA PRO A 80 -2.24 -3.64 19.83
C PRO A 80 -3.33 -2.71 19.29
N ALA A 81 -4.28 -3.29 18.55
CA ALA A 81 -5.47 -2.61 18.05
C ALA A 81 -6.72 -3.33 18.55
N SER A 82 -7.82 -2.59 18.70
CA SER A 82 -9.09 -3.18 19.18
C SER A 82 -10.06 -3.44 18.04
N ASP A 83 -10.22 -2.48 17.13
CA ASP A 83 -11.31 -2.46 16.16
C ASP A 83 -10.92 -1.66 14.90
N PRO A 84 -11.69 -1.79 13.81
CA PRO A 84 -11.67 -0.80 12.72
C PRO A 84 -12.05 0.61 13.20
N ALA A 85 -11.46 1.63 12.58
CA ALA A 85 -11.79 3.03 12.81
C ALA A 85 -12.39 3.67 11.55
N VAL A 86 -13.08 4.81 11.68
CA VAL A 86 -13.69 5.61 10.60
C VAL A 86 -14.85 4.93 9.83
N THR A 87 -14.65 3.73 9.30
CA THR A 87 -15.68 2.92 8.62
C THR A 87 -15.86 1.57 9.32
N MET A 88 -16.93 0.85 8.98
CA MET A 88 -17.26 -0.45 9.60
C MET A 88 -16.15 -1.51 9.45
N ASP A 89 -15.37 -1.43 8.38
CA ASP A 89 -14.25 -2.33 8.07
C ASP A 89 -12.88 -1.61 8.08
N GLY A 90 -12.87 -0.32 8.42
CA GLY A 90 -11.68 0.52 8.42
C GLY A 90 -11.18 0.93 7.03
N ALA A 91 -11.77 0.41 5.95
CA ALA A 91 -11.33 0.71 4.60
C ALA A 91 -11.64 2.16 4.20
N MET A 92 -10.63 2.86 3.67
CA MET A 92 -10.78 4.22 3.18
C MET A 92 -10.12 4.39 1.81
N GLY A 93 -10.84 4.92 0.83
CA GLY A 93 -10.23 5.30 -0.46
C GLY A 93 -9.28 6.49 -0.31
N TYR A 94 -8.24 6.56 -1.14
CA TYR A 94 -7.21 7.62 -1.06
C TYR A 94 -7.79 9.04 -1.00
N LYS A 95 -8.76 9.39 -1.85
CA LYS A 95 -9.46 10.69 -1.81
C LYS A 95 -10.12 10.99 -0.47
N LEU A 96 -10.70 9.97 0.18
CA LEU A 96 -11.32 10.10 1.49
C LEU A 96 -10.25 10.28 2.56
N ILE A 97 -9.14 9.54 2.49
CA ILE A 97 -7.99 9.71 3.39
C ILE A 97 -7.44 11.14 3.29
N LYS A 98 -7.22 11.67 2.08
CA LYS A 98 -6.76 13.05 1.89
C LYS A 98 -7.77 14.07 2.42
N SER A 99 -9.07 13.83 2.20
CA SER A 99 -10.13 14.68 2.77
C SER A 99 -10.16 14.62 4.30
N TYR A 100 -9.93 13.44 4.89
CA TYR A 100 -9.92 13.24 6.33
C TYR A 100 -8.75 13.99 6.98
N ILE A 101 -7.54 13.87 6.43
CA ILE A 101 -6.37 14.64 6.87
C ILE A 101 -6.67 16.15 6.81
N ARG A 102 -7.19 16.66 5.68
CA ARG A 102 -7.51 18.08 5.51
C ARG A 102 -8.56 18.59 6.51
N SER A 103 -9.46 17.73 6.98
CA SER A 103 -10.50 18.13 7.96
C SER A 103 -9.93 18.56 9.32
N PHE A 104 -8.67 18.23 9.61
CA PHE A 104 -7.97 18.63 10.83
C PHE A 104 -7.06 19.86 10.66
N GLY A 105 -7.09 20.53 9.50
CA GLY A 105 -6.15 21.61 9.19
C GLY A 105 -4.70 21.13 9.28
N ASP A 106 -3.86 21.85 10.01
CA ASP A 106 -2.44 21.51 10.20
C ASP A 106 -2.20 20.53 11.37
N GLY A 107 -3.26 20.07 12.04
CA GLY A 107 -3.15 19.21 13.23
C GLY A 107 -2.78 17.75 12.95
N VAL A 108 -2.89 17.30 11.69
CA VAL A 108 -2.58 15.93 11.27
C VAL A 108 -1.68 15.96 10.05
N VAL A 109 -0.54 15.28 10.14
CA VAL A 109 0.44 15.17 9.05
C VAL A 109 0.72 13.70 8.79
N ALA A 110 0.68 13.32 7.51
CA ALA A 110 1.09 11.99 7.09
C ALA A 110 2.61 11.86 7.03
N CYS A 111 3.11 10.76 7.58
CA CYS A 111 4.52 10.38 7.57
C CYS A 111 4.74 9.26 6.55
N TYR A 112 5.74 9.44 5.69
CA TYR A 112 6.24 8.37 4.84
C TYR A 112 7.19 7.48 5.63
N ASN A 113 6.97 6.16 5.59
CA ASN A 113 7.90 5.19 6.14
C ASN A 113 8.70 4.56 5.00
N ASP A 114 9.99 4.91 4.91
CA ASP A 114 10.91 4.45 3.86
C ASP A 114 11.26 2.96 3.96
N THR A 115 11.24 2.42 5.19
CA THR A 115 11.57 1.02 5.47
C THR A 115 10.49 0.09 4.90
N PHE A 116 9.22 0.47 5.02
CA PHE A 116 8.09 -0.35 4.53
C PHE A 116 7.52 0.15 3.18
N VAL A 117 7.84 1.38 2.78
CA VAL A 117 7.33 2.08 1.59
C VAL A 117 5.80 2.22 1.66
N VAL A 118 5.33 2.82 2.76
CA VAL A 118 3.91 3.08 3.06
C VAL A 118 3.78 4.37 3.86
N ASN A 119 2.70 5.12 3.65
CA ASN A 119 2.36 6.32 4.41
C ASN A 119 1.44 5.99 5.59
N HIS A 120 1.54 6.78 6.66
CA HIS A 120 0.62 6.66 7.78
C HIS A 120 0.46 7.97 8.55
N PHE A 121 -0.60 8.06 9.35
CA PHE A 121 -0.79 9.14 10.32
C PHE A 121 -1.59 8.63 11.51
N THR A 122 -1.64 9.45 12.56
CA THR A 122 -2.43 9.19 13.77
C THR A 122 -3.39 10.33 14.01
N VAL A 123 -4.62 10.04 14.41
CA VAL A 123 -5.62 11.04 14.79
C VAL A 123 -5.92 10.90 16.28
N ALA A 124 -5.90 12.03 17.01
CA ALA A 124 -6.18 12.14 18.45
C ALA A 124 -5.40 11.15 19.36
N SER A 125 -4.31 10.57 18.85
CA SER A 125 -3.55 9.47 19.46
C SER A 125 -4.35 8.17 19.63
N THR A 126 -5.51 8.02 18.98
CA THR A 126 -6.43 6.88 19.15
C THR A 126 -6.66 6.11 17.85
N GLU A 127 -6.50 6.76 16.70
CA GLU A 127 -6.65 6.11 15.40
C GLU A 127 -5.30 6.09 14.68
N TRP A 128 -4.99 4.99 14.00
CA TRP A 128 -3.82 4.87 13.15
C TRP A 128 -4.25 4.45 11.75
N ILE A 129 -3.91 5.27 10.75
CA ILE A 129 -4.33 5.07 9.36
C ILE A 129 -3.09 4.86 8.52
N ASN A 130 -3.09 3.83 7.67
CA ASN A 130 -2.00 3.58 6.72
C ASN A 130 -2.50 3.40 5.28
N PHE A 131 -1.74 3.91 4.32
CA PHE A 131 -2.11 4.01 2.90
C PHE A 131 -0.88 4.27 2.03
N ASP A 132 -1.01 4.24 0.70
CA ASP A 132 0.04 4.72 -0.21
C ASP A 132 -0.23 6.16 -0.67
N ASP A 133 0.74 7.05 -0.44
CA ASP A 133 0.78 8.37 -1.08
C ASP A 133 1.75 8.38 -2.27
N VAL A 134 1.91 9.54 -2.90
CA VAL A 134 2.67 9.75 -4.14
C VAL A 134 4.07 9.13 -4.11
N GLU A 135 4.81 9.29 -3.02
CA GLU A 135 6.16 8.75 -2.84
C GLU A 135 6.17 7.22 -2.79
N ALA A 136 5.24 6.59 -2.05
CA ALA A 136 5.12 5.14 -1.99
C ALA A 136 4.76 4.54 -3.35
N ILE A 137 3.82 5.17 -4.08
CA ILE A 137 3.47 4.77 -5.45
C ILE A 137 4.68 4.84 -6.38
N LYS A 138 5.44 5.94 -6.35
CA LYS A 138 6.65 6.08 -7.18
C LYS A 138 7.68 5.00 -6.89
N GLU A 139 7.94 4.71 -5.61
CA GLU A 139 8.95 3.71 -5.25
C GLU A 139 8.48 2.28 -5.59
N LYS A 140 7.20 1.96 -5.43
CA LYS A 140 6.64 0.66 -5.85
C LYS A 140 6.67 0.47 -7.37
N VAL A 141 6.41 1.51 -8.15
CA VAL A 141 6.57 1.47 -9.61
C VAL A 141 8.05 1.30 -10.00
N SER A 142 8.94 2.01 -9.30
CA SER A 142 10.40 1.85 -9.46
C SER A 142 10.85 0.42 -9.14
N TYR A 143 10.32 -0.17 -8.07
CA TYR A 143 10.55 -1.57 -7.70
C TYR A 143 10.11 -2.53 -8.81
N ALA A 144 8.90 -2.37 -9.37
CA ALA A 144 8.42 -3.21 -10.46
C ALA A 144 9.37 -3.19 -11.66
N LYS A 145 9.81 -1.99 -12.05
CA LYS A 145 10.77 -1.81 -13.14
C LYS A 145 12.13 -2.46 -12.84
N LYS A 146 12.70 -2.19 -11.66
CA LYS A 146 14.00 -2.75 -11.22
C LYS A 146 13.99 -4.28 -11.15
N ASN A 147 12.84 -4.89 -10.86
CA ASN A 147 12.68 -6.34 -10.75
C ASN A 147 12.20 -7.02 -12.03
N GLY A 148 12.12 -6.28 -13.15
CA GLY A 148 11.70 -6.83 -14.44
C GLY A 148 10.26 -7.35 -14.45
N LEU A 149 9.39 -6.76 -13.62
CA LEU A 149 7.97 -7.06 -13.62
C LEU A 149 7.33 -6.45 -14.88
N LEU A 150 6.23 -7.04 -15.36
CA LEU A 150 5.53 -6.57 -16.56
C LEU A 150 5.00 -5.13 -16.39
N GLY A 151 4.61 -4.79 -15.17
CA GLY A 151 4.12 -3.46 -14.85
C GLY A 151 3.36 -3.43 -13.54
N TYR A 152 2.35 -2.58 -13.47
CA TYR A 152 1.46 -2.45 -12.32
C TYR A 152 0.01 -2.26 -12.76
N ASN A 153 -0.93 -2.64 -11.89
CA ASN A 153 -2.34 -2.30 -11.98
C ASN A 153 -2.74 -1.52 -10.71
N VAL A 154 -3.93 -0.93 -10.69
CA VAL A 154 -4.39 -0.13 -9.53
C VAL A 154 -5.74 -0.61 -9.02
N PHE A 155 -5.94 -0.60 -7.71
CA PHE A 155 -7.21 -0.93 -7.06
C PHE A 155 -7.63 0.16 -6.06
N GLN A 156 -8.62 1.01 -6.37
CA GLN A 156 -9.22 1.19 -7.69
C GLN A 156 -9.17 2.65 -8.10
N VAL A 157 -9.20 2.89 -9.41
CA VAL A 157 -9.03 4.23 -10.02
C VAL A 157 -9.97 5.27 -9.39
N GLY A 158 -11.21 4.89 -9.09
CA GLY A 158 -12.22 5.79 -8.51
C GLY A 158 -11.90 6.33 -7.11
N ASN A 159 -10.86 5.80 -6.45
CA ASN A 159 -10.40 6.30 -5.16
C ASN A 159 -9.29 7.35 -5.27
N ASP A 160 -8.69 7.57 -6.43
CA ASP A 160 -7.64 8.58 -6.61
C ASP A 160 -8.17 10.01 -6.33
N ASP A 161 -7.29 10.92 -5.91
CA ASP A 161 -7.61 12.34 -5.69
C ASP A 161 -7.04 13.14 -6.87
N ASN A 162 -7.90 13.56 -7.80
CA ASN A 162 -7.49 14.36 -8.97
C ASN A 162 -6.37 13.73 -9.83
N TRP A 163 -6.40 12.40 -9.97
CA TRP A 163 -5.43 11.60 -10.74
C TRP A 163 -3.98 11.68 -10.22
N VAL A 164 -3.77 12.12 -8.97
CA VAL A 164 -2.42 12.38 -8.47
C VAL A 164 -1.59 11.11 -8.38
N LEU A 165 -2.18 10.01 -7.89
CA LEU A 165 -1.48 8.72 -7.82
C LEU A 165 -1.30 8.11 -9.22
N SER A 166 -2.31 8.25 -10.08
CA SER A 166 -2.26 7.77 -11.47
C SER A 166 -1.16 8.47 -12.28
N LYS A 167 -0.96 9.78 -12.06
CA LYS A 167 0.12 10.54 -12.68
C LYS A 167 1.48 10.17 -12.08
N ALA A 168 1.55 9.93 -10.77
CA ALA A 168 2.77 9.50 -10.11
C ALA A 168 3.34 8.20 -10.71
N GLY A 169 2.47 7.25 -11.07
CA GLY A 169 2.87 6.00 -11.72
C GLY A 169 3.39 6.15 -13.16
N LYS A 170 3.07 7.25 -13.87
CA LYS A 170 3.52 7.47 -15.26
C LYS A 170 4.98 7.91 -15.38
N VAL A 171 5.56 8.48 -14.33
CA VAL A 171 6.81 9.26 -14.39
C VAL A 171 8.04 8.44 -14.89
N PHE A 172 7.98 7.11 -14.93
CA PHE A 172 9.12 6.27 -15.34
C PHE A 172 9.05 5.62 -16.73
N SER A 173 7.97 5.84 -17.50
CA SER A 173 7.86 5.35 -18.88
C SER A 173 8.63 6.22 -19.88
N ALA A 174 8.86 7.51 -19.60
CA ALA A 174 9.40 8.45 -20.59
C ALA A 174 10.93 8.54 -20.67
N LEU A 175 11.69 7.89 -19.78
CA LEU A 175 13.14 8.15 -19.65
C LEU A 175 14.08 7.07 -20.20
N PHE A 176 13.59 5.91 -20.64
CA PHE A 176 14.44 4.97 -21.39
C PHE A 176 13.57 4.25 -22.40
N GLY A 177 13.85 4.54 -23.69
CA GLY A 177 13.20 3.90 -24.81
C GLY A 177 13.25 2.38 -24.70
N ILE A 178 12.08 1.79 -24.88
CA ILE A 178 11.96 0.47 -25.50
C ILE A 178 11.53 0.79 -26.95
N PRO A 179 12.16 0.17 -27.97
CA PRO A 179 11.89 0.45 -29.38
C PRO A 179 10.42 0.27 -29.77
#